data_AF-A0A933R4W8-F1
#
_entry.id   AF-A0A933R4W8-F1
#
_cell.length_a   1.000
_cell.length_b   1.000
_cell.length_c   1.000
_cell.angle_alpha   90.00
_cell.angle_beta   90.00
_cell.angle_gamma   90.00
#
_symmetry.space_group_name_H-M   'P 1'
#
loop_
_entity.id
_entity.type
_entity.pdbx_description
1 polymer ?
#
loop_
_entity_poly.entity_id
_entity_poly.type
_entity_poly.pdbx_seq_one_letter_code
_entity_poly.pdbx_strand_id
1 'polypeptide(L)'
;MKMDTLRSASHLQREIGDELFAALVNSDNTAAVRKFAATLVKSALPTEMTVGGVTYEILSFLKGDEKSVVGHTMVERAKEMGANLGEEDCERFLKNQSDIPAALCGKVAFVFPDLRHPDDREYVADLDWGGDGWYLLWGWLSRDWRGRGRLLRRK
;
A
#
# COMPACT_ATOMS: atom_id res chain seq x y z
N MET A 1 5.72 -1.63 29.77
CA MET A 1 6.24 -1.35 28.42
C MET A 1 6.27 -2.66 27.65
N LYS A 2 5.62 -2.76 26.49
CA LYS A 2 5.54 -4.02 25.72
C LYS A 2 6.91 -4.29 25.04
N MET A 3 7.37 -5.55 25.01
CA MET A 3 8.66 -5.92 24.39
C MET A 3 8.78 -5.45 22.93
N ASP A 4 7.66 -5.35 22.22
CA ASP A 4 7.60 -4.89 20.83
C ASP A 4 8.04 -3.42 20.67
N THR A 5 7.78 -2.58 21.68
CA THR A 5 8.15 -1.16 21.64
C THR A 5 9.66 -0.96 21.77
N LEU A 6 10.32 -1.76 22.61
CA LEU A 6 11.78 -1.73 22.76
C LEU A 6 12.48 -2.20 21.49
N ARG A 7 12.01 -3.28 20.87
CA ARG A 7 12.59 -3.81 19.63
C ARG A 7 12.48 -2.80 18.49
N SER A 8 11.33 -2.14 18.35
CA SER A 8 11.13 -1.10 17.35
C SER A 8 12.00 0.14 17.59
N ALA A 9 12.20 0.54 18.84
CA ALA A 9 13.07 1.67 19.17
C ALA A 9 14.54 1.39 18.86
N SER A 10 15.05 0.21 19.25
CA SER A 10 16.42 -0.21 18.92
C SER A 10 16.65 -0.35 17.42
N HIS A 11 15.66 -0.85 16.67
CA HIS A 11 15.72 -0.88 15.22
C HIS A 11 15.82 0.54 14.65
N LEU A 12 14.92 1.44 15.06
CA LEU A 12 14.91 2.82 14.59
C LEU A 12 16.23 3.54 14.85
N GLN A 13 16.81 3.40 16.06
CA GLN A 13 18.11 3.96 16.41
C GLN A 13 19.21 3.51 15.44
N ARG A 14 19.25 2.22 15.11
CA ARG A 14 20.24 1.68 14.17
C ARG A 14 20.10 2.26 12.76
N GLU A 15 18.86 2.45 12.29
CA GLU A 15 18.61 2.93 10.93
C GLU A 15 18.90 4.44 10.77
N ILE A 16 18.61 5.26 11.78
CA ILE A 16 18.76 6.72 11.68
C ILE A 16 20.05 7.26 12.33
N GLY A 17 20.76 6.42 13.09
CA GLY A 17 21.97 6.79 13.82
C GLY A 17 21.71 7.46 15.17
N ASP A 18 22.72 7.39 16.03
CA ASP A 18 22.63 7.78 17.45
C ASP A 18 22.33 9.27 17.65
N GLU A 19 22.91 10.16 16.83
CA GLU A 19 22.71 11.61 16.95
C GLU A 19 21.26 12.03 16.67
N LEU A 20 20.67 11.52 15.59
CA LEU A 20 19.28 11.80 15.24
C LEU A 20 18.31 11.14 16.23
N PHE A 21 18.61 9.92 16.69
CA PHE A 21 17.81 9.26 17.69
C PHE A 21 17.82 10.01 19.03
N ALA A 22 19.00 10.47 19.48
CA ALA A 22 19.14 11.30 20.67
C ALA A 22 18.33 12.60 20.55
N ALA A 23 18.34 13.24 19.38
CA ALA A 23 17.52 14.42 19.13
C ALA A 23 16.01 14.12 19.17
N LEU A 24 15.57 12.96 18.66
CA LEU A 24 14.15 12.55 18.69
C LEU A 24 13.62 12.27 20.10
N VAL A 25 14.44 11.69 20.97
CA VAL A 25 14.03 11.33 22.34
C VAL A 25 14.26 12.44 23.37
N ASN A 26 14.97 13.51 22.98
CA ASN A 26 15.18 14.67 23.84
C ASN A 26 13.83 15.38 24.12
N SER A 27 13.52 15.57 25.41
CA SER A 27 12.30 16.21 25.88
C SER A 27 12.09 17.63 25.34
N ASP A 28 13.17 18.37 25.10
CA ASP A 28 13.12 19.74 24.58
C ASP A 28 12.60 19.79 23.14
N ASN A 29 12.75 18.69 22.40
CA ASN A 29 12.27 18.56 21.03
C ASN A 29 10.85 18.00 20.93
N THR A 30 10.17 17.71 22.05
CA THR A 30 8.85 17.04 22.06
C THR A 30 7.83 17.71 21.12
N ALA A 31 7.78 19.04 21.10
CA ALA A 31 6.86 19.78 20.23
C ALA A 31 7.21 19.60 18.73
N ALA A 32 8.49 19.68 18.38
CA ALA A 32 8.98 19.49 17.01
C ALA A 32 8.77 18.04 16.54
N VAL A 33 9.10 17.06 17.38
CA VAL A 33 8.90 15.63 17.12
C VAL A 33 7.41 15.31 16.97
N ARG A 34 6.55 15.88 17.82
CA ARG A 34 5.10 15.74 17.68
C ARG A 34 4.60 16.31 16.34
N LYS A 35 5.10 17.47 15.93
CA LYS A 35 4.75 18.09 14.64
C LYS A 35 5.21 17.21 13.46
N PHE A 36 6.45 16.73 13.50
CA PHE A 36 6.98 15.80 12.50
C PHE A 36 6.18 14.49 12.44
N ALA A 37 5.93 13.86 13.59
CA ALA A 37 5.10 12.65 13.67
C ALA A 37 3.68 12.90 13.13
N ALA A 38 3.07 14.06 13.41
CA ALA A 38 1.78 14.42 12.82
C ALA A 38 1.85 14.56 11.30
N THR A 39 2.98 15.01 10.72
CA THR A 39 3.16 15.01 9.26
C THR A 39 3.29 13.60 8.71
N LEU A 40 3.99 12.70 9.40
CA LEU A 40 4.08 11.28 9.04
C LEU A 40 2.72 10.58 9.10
N VAL A 41 1.90 10.90 10.10
CA VAL A 41 0.54 10.35 10.21
C VAL A 41 -0.38 10.91 9.12
N LYS A 42 -0.25 12.20 8.79
CA LYS A 42 -1.04 12.81 7.70
C LYS A 42 -0.60 12.34 6.31
N SER A 43 0.66 11.96 6.13
CA SER A 43 1.17 11.39 4.88
C SER A 43 0.98 9.88 4.80
N ALA A 44 0.82 9.19 5.93
CA ALA A 44 0.53 7.77 6.00
C ALA A 44 -0.82 7.51 5.33
N LEU A 45 -0.77 6.72 4.27
CA LEU A 45 -1.97 6.22 3.63
C LEU A 45 -2.66 5.20 4.56
N PRO A 46 -3.99 5.11 4.52
CA PRO A 46 -4.69 3.99 5.15
C PRO A 46 -4.04 2.66 4.75
N THR A 47 -3.85 1.78 5.73
CA THR A 47 -3.39 0.41 5.50
C THR A 47 -4.55 -0.57 5.39
N GLU A 48 -5.78 -0.09 5.61
CA GLU A 48 -7.01 -0.87 5.57
C GLU A 48 -8.16 0.00 5.07
N MET A 49 -9.16 -0.64 4.46
CA MET A 49 -10.41 -0.01 4.06
C MET A 49 -11.55 -1.02 4.03
N THR A 50 -12.78 -0.54 4.13
CA THR A 50 -13.98 -1.36 3.92
C THR A 50 -14.68 -0.87 2.67
N VAL A 51 -14.96 -1.77 1.73
CA VAL A 51 -15.60 -1.44 0.45
C VAL A 51 -16.73 -2.44 0.20
N GLY A 52 -17.95 -1.96 0.01
CA GLY A 52 -19.12 -2.82 -0.20
C GLY A 52 -19.32 -3.85 0.92
N GLY A 53 -19.06 -3.44 2.17
CA GLY A 53 -19.22 -4.26 3.38
C GLY A 53 -18.08 -5.26 3.67
N VAL A 54 -17.04 -5.33 2.84
CA VAL A 54 -15.88 -6.22 3.04
C VAL A 54 -14.65 -5.40 3.43
N THR A 55 -13.93 -5.84 4.46
CA THR A 55 -12.69 -5.18 4.90
C THR A 55 -11.47 -5.78 4.22
N TYR A 56 -10.59 -4.90 3.73
CA TYR A 56 -9.37 -5.22 3.03
C TYR A 56 -8.16 -4.61 3.73
N GLU A 57 -7.08 -5.36 3.78
CA GLU A 57 -5.75 -4.86 4.06
C GLU A 57 -5.07 -4.40 2.76
N ILE A 58 -4.38 -3.27 2.82
CA ILE A 58 -3.69 -2.60 1.72
C ILE A 58 -2.20 -2.87 1.86
N LEU A 59 -1.65 -3.64 0.93
CA LEU A 59 -0.32 -4.21 1.03
C LEU A 59 0.63 -3.67 -0.04
N SER A 60 1.90 -3.49 0.34
CA SER A 60 2.99 -3.30 -0.61
C SER A 60 3.51 -4.66 -1.09
N PHE A 61 3.78 -4.79 -2.39
CA PHE A 61 4.52 -5.93 -2.94
C PHE A 61 6.04 -5.72 -2.95
N LEU A 62 6.50 -4.48 -2.73
CA LEU A 62 7.93 -4.15 -2.65
C LEU A 62 8.47 -4.53 -1.28
N LYS A 63 9.68 -5.09 -1.26
CA LYS A 63 10.42 -5.53 -0.08
C LYS A 63 11.64 -4.62 0.10
N GLY A 64 11.96 -4.27 1.36
CA GLY A 64 13.16 -3.48 1.68
C GLY A 64 13.18 -2.11 0.98
N ASP A 65 14.25 -1.85 0.23
CA ASP A 65 14.53 -0.62 -0.51
C ASP A 65 14.19 -0.70 -2.01
N GLU A 66 13.51 -1.76 -2.44
CA GLU A 66 13.07 -1.93 -3.83
C GLU A 66 12.20 -0.74 -4.27
N LYS A 67 12.49 -0.19 -5.45
CA LYS A 67 11.71 0.92 -6.06
C LYS A 67 10.66 0.42 -7.05
N SER A 68 10.90 -0.75 -7.63
CA SER A 68 10.02 -1.44 -8.56
C SER A 68 10.37 -2.92 -8.65
N VAL A 69 9.42 -3.73 -9.13
CA VAL A 69 9.65 -5.10 -9.58
C VAL A 69 8.87 -5.36 -10.85
N VAL A 70 9.27 -6.37 -11.62
CA VAL A 70 8.50 -6.84 -12.78
C VAL A 70 7.13 -7.36 -12.31
N GLY A 71 6.09 -7.15 -13.11
CA GLY A 71 4.71 -7.50 -12.75
C GLY A 71 4.50 -8.97 -12.42
N HIS A 72 5.21 -9.89 -13.10
CA HIS A 72 5.20 -11.32 -12.75
C HIS A 72 5.67 -11.58 -11.31
N THR A 73 6.73 -10.90 -10.87
CA THR A 73 7.21 -10.96 -9.47
C THR A 73 6.18 -10.38 -8.49
N MET A 74 5.49 -9.29 -8.85
CA MET A 74 4.40 -8.76 -8.05
C MET A 74 3.26 -9.78 -7.88
N VAL A 75 2.88 -10.48 -8.95
CA VAL A 75 1.83 -11.53 -8.92
C VAL A 75 2.23 -12.70 -8.04
N GLU A 76 3.48 -13.17 -8.13
CA GLU A 76 3.99 -14.25 -7.27
C GLU A 76 3.90 -13.87 -5.79
N ARG A 77 4.39 -12.66 -5.45
CA ARG A 77 4.32 -12.14 -4.08
C ARG A 77 2.87 -11.96 -3.61
N ALA A 78 1.96 -11.57 -4.50
CA ALA A 78 0.54 -11.50 -4.15
C ALA A 78 0.00 -12.86 -3.71
N LYS A 79 0.35 -13.94 -4.41
CA LYS A 79 -0.04 -15.30 -4.01
C LYS A 79 0.57 -15.70 -2.67
N GLU A 80 1.85 -15.42 -2.45
CA GLU A 80 2.52 -15.69 -1.17
C GLU A 80 1.83 -15.00 0.02
N MET A 81 1.28 -13.80 -0.21
CA MET A 81 0.62 -13.00 0.82
C MET A 81 -0.88 -13.30 0.99
N GLY A 82 -1.48 -14.11 0.11
CA GLY A 82 -2.93 -14.29 0.02
C GLY A 82 -3.67 -13.03 -0.45
N ALA A 83 -2.99 -12.20 -1.25
CA ALA A 83 -3.45 -10.89 -1.76
C ALA A 83 -3.73 -10.93 -3.28
N ASN A 84 -4.21 -12.07 -3.76
CA ASN A 84 -4.47 -12.36 -5.18
C ASN A 84 -5.97 -12.23 -5.51
N LEU A 85 -6.56 -11.06 -5.28
CA LEU A 85 -7.96 -10.82 -5.60
C LEU A 85 -8.22 -10.82 -7.11
N GLY A 86 -9.46 -11.17 -7.47
CA GLY A 86 -9.91 -11.33 -8.85
C GLY A 86 -11.16 -10.49 -9.17
N GLU A 87 -11.97 -10.98 -10.11
CA GLU A 87 -13.11 -10.28 -10.71
C GLU A 87 -14.15 -9.79 -9.70
N GLU A 88 -14.59 -10.66 -8.77
CA GLU A 88 -15.62 -10.34 -7.79
C GLU A 88 -15.27 -9.11 -6.93
N ASP A 89 -14.00 -9.02 -6.50
CA ASP A 89 -13.51 -7.90 -5.72
C ASP A 89 -13.37 -6.65 -6.59
N CYS A 90 -12.85 -6.78 -7.81
CA CYS A 90 -12.72 -5.65 -8.72
C CYS A 90 -14.09 -5.00 -8.99
N GLU A 91 -15.11 -5.81 -9.26
CA GLU A 91 -16.48 -5.33 -9.43
C GLU A 91 -17.03 -4.66 -8.17
N ARG A 92 -16.74 -5.23 -6.99
CA ARG A 92 -17.17 -4.63 -5.71
C ARG A 92 -16.61 -3.24 -5.55
N PHE A 93 -15.34 -3.04 -5.90
CA PHE A 93 -14.70 -1.72 -5.85
C PHE A 93 -15.33 -0.74 -6.83
N LEU A 94 -15.56 -1.17 -8.07
CA LEU A 94 -16.19 -0.33 -9.09
C LEU A 94 -17.62 0.09 -8.72
N LYS A 95 -18.38 -0.79 -8.05
CA LYS A 95 -19.77 -0.52 -7.61
C LYS A 95 -19.83 0.36 -6.36
N ASN A 96 -18.81 0.33 -5.49
CA ASN A 96 -18.80 0.98 -4.18
C ASN A 96 -17.65 2.00 -4.04
N GLN A 97 -17.35 2.74 -5.11
CA GLN A 97 -16.20 3.66 -5.14
C GLN A 97 -16.23 4.73 -4.04
N SER A 98 -17.43 5.15 -3.61
CA SER A 98 -17.62 6.11 -2.51
C SER A 98 -17.07 5.63 -1.17
N ASP A 99 -16.90 4.32 -1.00
CA ASP A 99 -16.35 3.73 0.23
C ASP A 99 -14.82 3.80 0.25
N ILE A 100 -14.18 3.99 -0.90
CA ILE A 100 -12.72 4.05 -1.01
C ILE A 100 -12.24 5.37 -0.41
N PRO A 101 -11.32 5.35 0.58
CA PRO A 101 -10.85 6.57 1.22
C PRO A 101 -10.27 7.58 0.23
N ALA A 102 -10.79 8.82 0.25
CA ALA A 102 -10.31 9.91 -0.60
C ALA A 102 -8.80 10.20 -0.42
N ALA A 103 -8.23 9.82 0.73
CA ALA A 103 -6.79 9.93 0.99
C ALA A 103 -5.92 9.08 0.03
N LEU A 104 -6.50 8.06 -0.60
CA LEU A 104 -5.84 7.14 -1.55
C LEU A 104 -5.96 7.61 -3.01
N CYS A 105 -6.97 8.43 -3.33
CA CYS A 105 -7.21 8.96 -4.67
C CYS A 105 -5.97 9.68 -5.23
N GLY A 106 -5.56 9.32 -6.44
CA GLY A 106 -4.38 9.85 -7.13
C GLY A 106 -3.02 9.43 -6.53
N LYS A 107 -3.01 8.68 -5.41
CA LYS A 107 -1.78 8.28 -4.70
C LYS A 107 -1.45 6.81 -4.82
N VAL A 108 -2.45 5.97 -5.07
CA VAL A 108 -2.28 4.52 -5.27
C VAL A 108 -3.02 4.06 -6.53
N ALA A 109 -2.68 2.86 -6.97
CA ALA A 109 -3.50 2.05 -7.87
C ALA A 109 -3.67 0.67 -7.22
N PHE A 110 -4.87 0.09 -7.26
CA PHE A 110 -5.13 -1.23 -6.69
C PHE A 110 -5.03 -2.29 -7.76
N VAL A 111 -4.12 -3.24 -7.61
CA VAL A 111 -3.93 -4.32 -8.58
C VAL A 111 -4.77 -5.53 -8.15
N PHE A 112 -5.39 -6.21 -9.11
CA PHE A 112 -6.18 -7.43 -8.92
C PHE A 112 -5.43 -8.60 -9.58
N PRO A 113 -4.48 -9.25 -8.88
CA PRO A 113 -3.51 -10.15 -9.49
C PRO A 113 -4.10 -11.43 -10.10
N ASP A 114 -5.33 -11.80 -9.75
CA ASP A 114 -6.03 -12.96 -10.31
C ASP A 114 -7.00 -12.58 -11.45
N LEU A 115 -7.17 -11.28 -11.72
CA LEU A 115 -7.95 -10.79 -12.85
C LEU A 115 -7.03 -10.48 -14.03
N ARG A 116 -7.07 -11.35 -15.05
CA ARG A 116 -6.30 -11.21 -16.31
C ARG A 116 -7.17 -10.64 -17.41
N HIS A 117 -6.55 -9.94 -18.36
CA HIS A 117 -7.27 -9.47 -19.54
C HIS A 117 -7.76 -10.69 -20.34
N PRO A 118 -9.01 -10.68 -20.85
CA PRO A 118 -9.60 -11.84 -21.52
C PRO A 118 -8.83 -12.26 -22.77
N ASP A 119 -8.32 -11.29 -23.53
CA ASP A 119 -7.61 -11.54 -24.79
C ASP A 119 -6.08 -11.70 -24.63
N ASP A 120 -5.51 -11.22 -23.52
CA ASP A 120 -4.05 -11.25 -23.32
C ASP A 120 -3.69 -11.45 -21.84
N ARG A 121 -3.19 -12.65 -21.52
CA ARG A 121 -2.83 -13.02 -20.17
C ARG A 121 -1.57 -12.33 -19.65
N GLU A 122 -0.85 -11.59 -20.49
CA GLU A 122 0.23 -10.71 -20.04
C GLU A 122 -0.29 -9.43 -19.38
N TYR A 123 -1.60 -9.16 -19.39
CA TYR A 123 -2.18 -8.01 -18.72
C TYR A 123 -2.92 -8.41 -17.44
N VAL A 124 -2.77 -7.58 -16.41
CA VAL A 124 -3.46 -7.67 -15.13
C VAL A 124 -4.34 -6.44 -14.93
N ALA A 125 -5.50 -6.63 -14.32
CA ALA A 125 -6.37 -5.53 -13.97
C ALA A 125 -5.78 -4.67 -12.84
N ASP A 126 -5.93 -3.36 -12.98
CA ASP A 126 -5.71 -2.42 -11.90
C ASP A 126 -6.78 -1.31 -11.89
N LEU A 127 -7.10 -0.81 -10.70
CA LEU A 127 -7.93 0.35 -10.51
C LEU A 127 -7.06 1.56 -10.23
N ASP A 128 -7.14 2.56 -11.11
CA ASP A 128 -6.46 3.83 -10.93
C ASP A 128 -7.48 4.97 -10.83
N TRP A 129 -7.13 5.99 -10.05
CA TRP A 129 -7.94 7.20 -9.92
C TRP A 129 -7.59 8.19 -11.04
N GLY A 130 -8.59 8.64 -11.78
CA GLY A 130 -8.45 9.68 -12.80
C GLY A 130 -9.65 10.63 -12.79
N GLY A 131 -9.44 11.93 -12.93
CA GLY A 131 -10.53 12.91 -12.94
C GLY A 131 -11.36 12.88 -11.64
N ASP A 132 -12.49 12.17 -11.69
CA ASP A 132 -13.55 12.10 -10.68
C ASP A 132 -13.85 10.68 -10.17
N GLY A 133 -13.09 9.66 -10.58
CA GLY A 133 -13.42 8.27 -10.25
C GLY A 133 -12.25 7.28 -10.32
N TRP A 134 -12.53 6.04 -9.87
CA TRP A 134 -11.67 4.88 -10.06
C TRP A 134 -12.06 4.15 -11.35
N TYR A 135 -11.07 3.89 -12.20
CA TYR A 135 -11.24 3.29 -13.51
C TYR A 135 -10.50 1.97 -13.58
N LEU A 136 -11.13 0.97 -14.20
CA LEU A 136 -10.48 -0.27 -14.58
C LEU A 136 -9.54 -0.05 -15.75
N LEU A 137 -8.28 -0.36 -15.52
CA LEU A 137 -7.20 -0.35 -16.50
C LEU A 137 -6.56 -1.75 -16.55
N TRP A 138 -5.73 -1.93 -17.57
CA TRP A 138 -4.99 -3.15 -17.80
C TRP A 138 -3.49 -2.84 -17.87
N GLY A 139 -2.75 -3.30 -16.88
CA GLY A 139 -1.32 -3.12 -16.77
C GLY A 139 -0.55 -4.34 -17.29
N TRP A 140 0.51 -4.09 -18.06
CA TRP A 140 1.36 -5.15 -18.62
C TRP A 140 2.29 -5.75 -17.56
N LEU A 141 2.29 -7.08 -17.43
CA LEU A 141 3.08 -7.81 -16.43
C LEU A 141 4.57 -7.86 -16.72
N SER A 142 4.96 -7.73 -17.99
CA SER A 142 6.37 -7.65 -18.39
C SER A 142 7.01 -6.27 -18.11
N ARG A 143 6.24 -5.29 -17.62
CA ARG A 143 6.74 -3.96 -17.21
C ARG A 143 7.08 -3.92 -15.72
N ASP A 144 7.93 -2.96 -15.34
CA ASP A 144 8.16 -2.57 -13.94
C ASP A 144 6.94 -1.90 -13.29
N TRP A 145 6.53 -2.46 -12.16
CA TRP A 145 5.53 -1.92 -11.25
C TRP A 145 6.19 -1.22 -10.07
N ARG A 146 5.82 0.03 -9.84
CA ARG A 146 6.43 0.91 -8.83
C ARG A 146 5.62 0.92 -7.52
N GLY A 147 6.16 1.57 -6.49
CA GLY A 147 5.55 1.70 -5.17
C GLY A 147 4.23 2.46 -5.08
N ARG A 148 3.55 2.76 -6.20
CA ARG A 148 2.17 3.23 -6.24
C ARG A 148 1.16 2.07 -6.26
N GLY A 149 1.53 0.94 -6.85
CA GLY A 149 0.66 -0.24 -6.90
C GLY A 149 0.47 -0.82 -5.50
N ARG A 150 -0.77 -1.20 -5.18
CA ARG A 150 -1.13 -1.85 -3.91
C ARG A 150 -1.87 -3.13 -4.20
N LEU A 151 -1.52 -4.15 -3.42
CA LEU A 151 -2.25 -5.41 -3.36
C LEU A 151 -3.29 -5.33 -2.25
N LEU A 152 -4.33 -6.13 -2.37
CA LEU A 152 -5.42 -6.17 -1.42
C LEU A 152 -5.61 -7.59 -0.90
N ARG A 153 -5.90 -7.72 0.38
CA ARG A 153 -6.21 -9.00 1.03
C ARG A 153 -7.47 -8.85 1.87
N ARG A 154 -8.46 -9.72 1.65
CA ARG A 154 -9.66 -9.78 2.51
C ARG A 154 -9.25 -10.16 3.94
N LYS A 155 -9.87 -9.53 4.93
CA LYS A 155 -9.76 -9.92 6.34
C LYS A 155 -10.80 -10.96 6.74
#